data_AF-A0A1Q2CKU0-F1
#
_entry.id   AF-A0A1Q2CKU0-F1
#
_cell.length_a   1.000
_cell.length_b   1.000
_cell.length_c   1.000
_cell.angle_alpha   90.00
_cell.angle_beta   90.00
_cell.angle_gamma   90.00
#
_symmetry.space_group_name_H-M   'P 1'
#
loop_
_entity.id
_entity.type
_entity.pdbx_description
1 polymer ?
#
loop_
_entity_poly.entity_id
_entity_poly.type
_entity_poly.pdbx_seq_one_letter_code
_entity_poly.pdbx_strand_id
1 'polypeptide(L)'
;MALIAVAALCASCQQAESPRPVDPGTPAVSPSPTSPTPSPSPPIEAPTTQIDVGGHRVEAPEGTRAEAQDDGTVALTVPVSGPGALGFSLDTPADVVSGRLAGDGIWLTRPLAVTPSGSRNAPFETEGNGFAVTPPEGATGLTLLAGTALVVESEWESSTRMFVYPSLLARSLATGDPMGATALAPDVMAEVIAAHPDRKDRLSTPSALNQLACHLVGAPEKESWNLETERPDKGLVGFMVDRCN
;
A
#
# COMPACT_ATOMS: atom_id res chain seq x y z
N MET A 1 41.75 30.68 -1.38
CA MET A 1 41.80 30.53 -2.85
C MET A 1 42.37 29.15 -3.13
N ALA A 2 41.52 28.14 -3.30
CA ALA A 2 41.92 26.76 -3.59
C ALA A 2 41.03 26.25 -4.73
N LEU A 3 41.65 26.00 -5.89
CA LEU A 3 41.03 25.38 -7.06
C LEU A 3 40.85 23.89 -6.77
N ILE A 4 39.63 23.37 -6.93
CA ILE A 4 39.36 21.93 -7.01
C ILE A 4 39.10 21.59 -8.47
N ALA A 5 39.95 20.72 -9.02
CA ALA A 5 39.87 20.22 -10.38
C ALA A 5 38.78 19.15 -10.50
N VAL A 6 37.90 19.31 -11.49
CA VAL A 6 36.88 18.34 -11.88
C VAL A 6 37.50 17.35 -12.86
N ALA A 7 37.59 16.08 -12.47
CA ALA A 7 37.96 14.98 -13.35
C ALA A 7 36.69 14.44 -14.05
N ALA A 8 36.61 14.63 -15.36
CA ALA A 8 35.58 14.06 -16.21
C ALA A 8 35.91 12.59 -16.50
N LEU A 9 35.04 11.66 -16.08
CA LEU A 9 35.07 10.27 -16.55
C LEU A 9 34.36 10.18 -17.90
N CYS A 10 35.14 10.03 -18.98
CA CYS A 10 34.63 9.58 -20.27
C CYS A 10 34.46 8.06 -20.24
N ALA A 11 33.22 7.57 -20.17
CA ALA A 11 32.90 6.17 -20.42
C ALA A 11 32.89 5.91 -21.93
N SER A 12 33.72 4.98 -22.39
CA SER A 12 33.79 4.57 -23.79
C SER A 12 32.61 3.65 -24.13
N CYS A 13 31.85 4.00 -25.16
CA CYS A 13 30.91 3.10 -25.79
C CYS A 13 31.70 2.10 -26.65
N GLN A 14 31.88 0.86 -26.18
CA GLN A 14 32.25 -0.25 -27.05
C GLN A 14 31.05 -0.58 -27.95
N GLN A 15 31.21 -0.37 -29.25
CA GLN A 15 30.29 -0.89 -30.27
C GLN A 15 30.35 -2.42 -30.25
N ALA A 16 29.25 -3.06 -29.87
CA ALA A 16 29.08 -4.50 -30.04
C ALA A 16 28.96 -4.82 -31.53
N GLU A 17 29.76 -5.78 -32.00
CA GLU A 17 29.66 -6.35 -33.35
C GLU A 17 28.28 -6.97 -33.57
N SER A 18 27.63 -6.58 -34.66
CA SER A 18 26.38 -7.19 -35.11
C SER A 18 26.61 -8.65 -35.48
N PRO A 19 25.87 -9.61 -34.89
CA PRO A 19 25.96 -11.01 -35.27
C PRO A 19 25.48 -11.23 -36.71
N ARG A 20 26.11 -12.18 -37.41
CA ARG A 20 25.74 -12.61 -38.77
C ARG A 20 24.30 -13.14 -38.82
N PRO A 21 23.58 -12.94 -39.94
CA PRO A 21 22.29 -13.58 -40.18
C PRO A 21 22.44 -15.11 -40.18
N VAL A 22 21.65 -15.78 -39.34
CA VAL A 22 21.52 -17.24 -39.33
C VAL A 22 20.39 -17.60 -40.31
N ASP A 23 20.67 -18.56 -41.20
CA ASP A 23 19.69 -19.14 -42.12
C ASP A 23 18.48 -19.69 -41.36
N PRO A 24 17.23 -19.41 -41.79
CA PRO A 24 16.04 -19.98 -41.16
C PRO A 24 15.91 -21.46 -41.53
N GLY A 25 16.51 -22.32 -40.69
CA GLY A 25 16.23 -23.74 -40.68
C GLY A 25 14.77 -24.00 -40.32
N THR A 26 14.14 -24.92 -41.05
CA THR A 26 12.76 -25.39 -40.90
C THR A 26 12.40 -25.64 -39.43
N PRO A 27 11.34 -25.03 -38.89
CA PRO A 27 10.95 -25.24 -37.49
C PRO A 27 10.46 -26.68 -37.27
N ALA A 28 11.17 -27.40 -36.41
CA ALA A 28 10.69 -28.65 -35.83
C ALA A 28 9.48 -28.34 -34.93
N VAL A 29 8.35 -28.97 -35.23
CA VAL A 29 7.11 -28.88 -34.44
C VAL A 29 7.38 -29.50 -33.07
N SER A 30 7.67 -28.66 -32.07
CA SER A 30 7.71 -29.09 -30.67
C SER A 30 6.27 -29.37 -30.20
N PRO A 31 6.01 -30.48 -29.50
CA PRO A 31 4.71 -30.75 -28.93
C PRO A 31 4.36 -29.66 -27.91
N SER A 32 3.17 -29.08 -28.05
CA SER A 32 2.66 -28.07 -27.13
C SER A 32 2.62 -28.63 -25.70
N PRO A 33 3.19 -27.92 -24.69
CA PRO A 33 3.05 -28.31 -23.31
C PRO A 33 1.56 -28.37 -22.96
N THR A 34 1.11 -29.51 -22.47
CA THR A 34 -0.26 -29.67 -21.98
C THR A 34 -0.40 -28.80 -20.73
N SER A 35 -1.18 -27.72 -20.84
CA SER A 35 -1.50 -26.89 -19.69
C SER A 35 -2.11 -27.76 -18.58
N PRO A 36 -1.59 -27.72 -17.35
CA PRO A 36 -2.19 -28.45 -16.24
C PRO A 36 -3.62 -27.96 -16.07
N THR A 37 -4.54 -28.91 -15.87
CA THR A 37 -5.93 -28.62 -15.51
C THR A 37 -5.94 -27.76 -14.24
N PRO A 38 -6.64 -26.61 -14.21
CA PRO A 38 -6.73 -25.80 -13.00
C PRO A 38 -7.33 -26.66 -11.88
N SER A 39 -6.62 -26.72 -10.74
CA SER A 39 -7.18 -27.35 -9.54
C SER A 39 -8.46 -26.61 -9.13
N PRO A 40 -9.50 -27.32 -8.67
CA PRO A 40 -10.72 -26.68 -8.20
C PRO A 40 -10.38 -25.73 -7.05
N SER A 41 -10.80 -24.47 -7.16
CA SER A 41 -10.65 -23.49 -6.09
C SER A 41 -11.33 -24.00 -4.83
N PRO A 42 -10.72 -23.83 -3.63
CA PRO A 42 -11.37 -24.19 -2.38
C PRO A 42 -12.71 -23.44 -2.23
N PRO A 43 -13.72 -24.06 -1.60
CA PRO A 43 -14.99 -23.39 -1.35
C PRO A 43 -14.76 -22.13 -0.49
N ILE A 44 -15.32 -21.01 -0.93
CA ILE A 44 -15.30 -19.74 -0.22
C ILE A 44 -16.42 -19.76 0.81
N GLU A 45 -16.09 -19.50 2.07
CA GLU A 45 -17.10 -19.33 3.12
C GLU A 45 -17.86 -18.01 2.89
N ALA A 46 -19.19 -18.07 2.86
CA ALA A 46 -20.01 -16.88 2.61
C ALA A 46 -19.95 -15.91 3.81
N PRO A 47 -19.88 -14.59 3.58
CA PRO A 47 -19.88 -13.61 4.66
C PRO A 47 -21.24 -13.59 5.38
N THR A 48 -21.21 -13.47 6.71
CA THR A 48 -22.42 -13.49 7.55
C THR A 48 -22.47 -12.37 8.59
N THR A 49 -21.35 -11.70 8.83
CA THR A 49 -21.25 -10.58 9.78
C THR A 49 -21.23 -9.25 9.02
N GLN A 50 -22.13 -8.33 9.34
CA GLN A 50 -22.12 -6.97 8.78
C GLN A 50 -21.51 -5.97 9.77
N ILE A 51 -20.59 -5.16 9.27
CA ILE A 51 -19.78 -4.23 10.06
C ILE A 51 -19.84 -2.87 9.36
N ASP A 52 -20.17 -1.82 10.10
CA ASP A 52 -20.12 -0.44 9.59
C ASP A 52 -18.72 0.14 9.82
N VAL A 53 -18.12 0.68 8.76
CA VAL A 53 -16.81 1.34 8.77
C VAL A 53 -16.97 2.71 8.15
N GLY A 54 -17.24 3.71 8.99
CA GLY A 54 -17.38 5.10 8.54
C GLY A 54 -18.50 5.32 7.53
N GLY A 55 -19.61 4.57 7.63
CA GLY A 55 -20.74 4.62 6.70
C GLY A 55 -20.66 3.64 5.53
N HIS A 56 -19.58 2.86 5.43
CA HIS A 56 -19.45 1.76 4.48
C HIS A 56 -19.77 0.42 5.15
N ARG A 57 -20.57 -0.40 4.49
CA ARG A 57 -20.85 -1.76 4.94
C ARG A 57 -19.77 -2.74 4.47
N VAL A 58 -19.11 -3.37 5.43
CA VAL A 58 -18.22 -4.52 5.23
C VAL A 58 -18.95 -5.78 5.66
N GLU A 59 -19.11 -6.74 4.75
CA GLU A 59 -19.56 -8.08 5.10
C GLU A 59 -18.34 -8.99 5.27
N ALA A 60 -18.28 -9.71 6.39
CA ALA A 60 -17.12 -10.49 6.80
C ALA A 60 -17.53 -11.91 7.22
N PRO A 61 -16.58 -12.85 7.32
CA PRO A 61 -16.85 -14.21 7.78
C PRO A 61 -17.50 -14.25 9.18
N GLU A 62 -18.14 -15.37 9.48
CA GLU A 62 -18.76 -15.57 10.80
C GLU A 62 -17.74 -15.47 11.93
N GLY A 63 -18.13 -14.85 13.05
CA GLY A 63 -17.26 -14.70 14.21
C GLY A 63 -16.22 -13.59 14.08
N THR A 64 -16.23 -12.82 12.99
CA THR A 64 -15.42 -11.60 12.86
C THR A 64 -15.75 -10.63 14.00
N ARG A 65 -14.72 -10.15 14.68
CA ARG A 65 -14.81 -9.09 15.69
C ARG A 65 -14.34 -7.77 15.09
N ALA A 66 -15.08 -6.70 15.34
CA ALA A 66 -14.70 -5.34 14.98
C ALA A 66 -14.39 -4.54 16.24
N GLU A 67 -13.24 -3.89 16.27
CA GLU A 67 -12.82 -3.00 17.37
C GLU A 67 -12.47 -1.62 16.80
N ALA A 68 -13.32 -0.64 17.12
CA ALA A 68 -13.09 0.75 16.75
C ALA A 68 -11.92 1.33 17.54
N GLN A 69 -11.07 2.08 16.86
CA GLN A 69 -9.95 2.83 17.41
C GLN A 69 -10.34 4.31 17.56
N ASP A 70 -9.60 5.05 18.38
CA ASP A 70 -9.90 6.46 18.68
C ASP A 70 -9.82 7.39 17.44
N ASP A 71 -9.13 6.97 16.38
CA ASP A 71 -8.96 7.71 15.14
C ASP A 71 -9.97 7.32 14.03
N GLY A 72 -10.97 6.50 14.35
CA GLY A 72 -11.96 6.02 13.40
C GLY A 72 -11.54 4.80 12.58
N THR A 73 -10.31 4.31 12.73
CA THR A 73 -9.90 3.00 12.19
C THR A 73 -10.68 1.89 12.89
N VAL A 74 -11.04 0.82 12.16
CA VAL A 74 -11.66 -0.39 12.70
C VAL A 74 -10.73 -1.55 12.48
N ALA A 75 -10.32 -2.21 13.56
CA ALA A 75 -9.58 -3.46 13.51
C ALA A 75 -10.56 -4.63 13.38
N LEU A 76 -10.48 -5.37 12.27
CA LEU A 76 -11.28 -6.56 12.02
C LEU A 76 -10.43 -7.79 12.33
N THR A 77 -10.89 -8.64 13.25
CA THR A 77 -10.22 -9.90 13.63
C THR A 77 -11.12 -11.08 13.33
N VAL A 78 -10.64 -12.01 12.48
CA VAL A 78 -11.37 -13.20 12.05
C VAL A 78 -10.70 -14.46 12.61
N PRO A 79 -11.43 -15.34 13.31
CA PRO A 79 -10.89 -16.64 13.71
C PRO A 79 -10.70 -17.54 12.47
N VAL A 80 -9.58 -18.25 12.40
CA VAL A 80 -9.32 -19.21 11.30
C VAL A 80 -9.44 -20.62 11.85
N SER A 81 -10.41 -21.38 11.34
CA SER A 81 -10.76 -22.71 11.86
C SER A 81 -10.47 -23.88 10.90
N GLY A 82 -9.84 -23.62 9.76
CA GLY A 82 -9.55 -24.64 8.76
C GLY A 82 -8.91 -24.09 7.47
N PRO A 83 -8.62 -24.95 6.48
CA PRO A 83 -7.89 -24.59 5.27
C PRO A 83 -8.73 -23.88 4.18
N GLY A 84 -9.78 -23.15 4.56
CA GLY A 84 -10.68 -22.46 3.61
C GLY A 84 -10.27 -21.02 3.32
N ALA A 85 -10.66 -20.52 2.15
CA ALA A 85 -10.60 -19.08 1.86
C ALA A 85 -11.73 -18.36 2.61
N LEU A 86 -11.41 -17.20 3.18
CA LEU A 86 -12.32 -16.35 3.92
C LEU A 86 -12.89 -15.27 2.98
N GLY A 87 -14.20 -15.28 2.77
CA GLY A 87 -14.90 -14.31 1.92
C GLY A 87 -15.27 -13.03 2.66
N PHE A 88 -14.98 -11.90 2.05
CA PHE A 88 -15.40 -10.57 2.48
C PHE A 88 -16.09 -9.85 1.32
N SER A 89 -16.93 -8.86 1.63
CA SER A 89 -17.48 -7.95 0.63
C SER A 89 -17.57 -6.51 1.16
N LEU A 90 -17.56 -5.56 0.24
CA LEU A 90 -17.85 -4.15 0.48
C LEU A 90 -19.15 -3.78 -0.25
N ASP A 91 -19.78 -2.70 0.18
CA ASP A 91 -20.92 -2.11 -0.53
C ASP A 91 -20.51 -1.31 -1.78
N THR A 92 -19.22 -1.05 -1.95
CA THR A 92 -18.58 -0.47 -3.14
C THR A 92 -17.66 -1.49 -3.82
N PRO A 93 -17.46 -1.41 -5.15
CA PRO A 93 -16.32 -2.08 -5.78
C PRO A 93 -15.00 -1.69 -5.11
N ALA A 94 -14.06 -2.63 -5.07
CA ALA A 94 -12.72 -2.42 -4.53
C ALA A 94 -11.65 -2.72 -5.57
N ASP A 95 -10.68 -1.84 -5.69
CA ASP A 95 -9.48 -2.05 -6.50
C ASP A 95 -8.29 -2.46 -5.61
N VAL A 96 -7.37 -3.22 -6.22
CA VAL A 96 -6.10 -3.56 -5.57
C VAL A 96 -5.04 -2.51 -5.90
N VAL A 97 -4.68 -1.69 -4.93
CA VAL A 97 -3.63 -0.67 -5.06
C VAL A 97 -2.42 -1.10 -4.23
N SER A 98 -1.35 -1.53 -4.91
CA SER A 98 -0.10 -2.01 -4.27
C SER A 98 -0.35 -3.09 -3.20
N GLY A 99 -1.25 -4.02 -3.51
CA GLY A 99 -1.60 -5.12 -2.63
C GLY A 99 -2.53 -4.73 -1.48
N ARG A 100 -3.26 -3.61 -1.54
CA ARG A 100 -4.27 -3.18 -0.56
C ARG A 100 -5.61 -3.00 -1.26
N LEU A 101 -6.69 -2.97 -0.49
CA LEU A 101 -8.01 -2.72 -1.03
C LEU A 101 -8.36 -1.24 -0.86
N ALA A 102 -8.79 -0.63 -1.95
CA ALA A 102 -9.32 0.72 -1.98
C ALA A 102 -10.69 0.70 -2.65
N GLY A 103 -11.73 1.09 -1.92
CA GLY A 103 -13.06 1.39 -2.45
C GLY A 103 -13.32 2.89 -2.46
N ASP A 104 -14.50 3.31 -2.90
CA ASP A 104 -14.90 4.74 -2.91
C ASP A 104 -14.93 5.32 -1.49
N GLY A 105 -13.80 5.85 -1.01
CA GLY A 105 -13.65 6.43 0.32
C GLY A 105 -13.32 5.46 1.46
N ILE A 106 -13.14 4.16 1.19
CA ILE A 106 -12.74 3.16 2.20
C ILE A 106 -11.41 2.49 1.83
N TRP A 107 -10.55 2.31 2.83
CA TRP A 107 -9.27 1.62 2.70
C TRP A 107 -9.21 0.41 3.63
N LEU A 108 -8.64 -0.69 3.13
CA LEU A 108 -8.33 -1.86 3.95
C LEU A 108 -6.87 -2.25 3.79
N THR A 109 -6.20 -2.55 4.90
CA THR A 109 -4.81 -3.03 4.88
C THR A 109 -4.72 -4.42 4.28
N ARG A 110 -3.48 -4.83 3.99
CA ARG A 110 -3.18 -6.23 3.74
C ARG A 110 -3.66 -7.09 4.91
N PRO A 111 -4.35 -8.21 4.66
CA PRO A 111 -4.70 -9.13 5.72
C PRO A 111 -3.44 -9.73 6.34
N LEU A 112 -3.33 -9.63 7.66
CA LEU A 112 -2.23 -10.15 8.46
C LEU A 112 -2.70 -11.42 9.20
N ALA A 113 -2.15 -12.57 8.84
CA ALA A 113 -2.45 -13.82 9.51
C ALA A 113 -1.51 -14.04 10.70
N VAL A 114 -2.08 -14.48 11.82
CA VAL A 114 -1.36 -14.90 13.02
C VAL A 114 -1.15 -16.41 12.95
N THR A 115 0.09 -16.84 13.05
CA THR A 115 0.49 -18.26 13.09
C THR A 115 1.37 -18.54 14.31
N PRO A 116 1.61 -19.80 14.69
CA PRO A 116 2.54 -20.13 15.78
C PRO A 116 3.96 -19.60 15.59
N SER A 117 4.40 -19.36 14.36
CA SER A 117 5.72 -18.81 14.05
C SER A 117 5.76 -17.28 13.95
N GLY A 118 4.62 -16.62 14.15
CA GLY A 118 4.46 -15.17 14.10
C GLY A 118 3.44 -14.72 13.06
N SER A 119 3.38 -13.40 12.87
CA SER A 119 2.45 -12.75 11.95
C SER A 119 3.05 -12.60 10.55
N ARG A 120 2.23 -12.84 9.51
CA ARG A 120 2.63 -12.63 8.11
C ARG A 120 1.45 -12.25 7.24
N ASN A 121 1.72 -11.54 6.15
CA ASN A 121 0.68 -11.17 5.19
C ASN A 121 0.06 -12.43 4.56
N ALA A 122 -1.27 -12.49 4.52
CA ALA A 122 -2.02 -13.49 3.80
C ALA A 122 -2.30 -13.00 2.36
N PRO A 123 -2.17 -13.88 1.35
CA PRO A 123 -2.60 -13.56 0.00
C PRO A 123 -4.12 -13.37 -0.06
N PHE A 124 -4.56 -12.51 -0.97
CA PHE A 124 -5.97 -12.30 -1.25
C PHE A 124 -6.20 -11.99 -2.73
N GLU A 125 -7.42 -12.23 -3.17
CA GLU A 125 -7.90 -11.97 -4.53
C GLU A 125 -9.20 -11.16 -4.45
N THR A 126 -9.43 -10.30 -5.44
CA THR A 126 -10.61 -9.43 -5.52
C THR A 126 -11.48 -9.81 -6.72
N GLU A 127 -12.79 -9.79 -6.53
CA GLU A 127 -13.76 -9.93 -7.61
C GLU A 127 -14.95 -8.99 -7.37
N GLY A 128 -15.05 -7.92 -8.18
CA GLY A 128 -16.08 -6.91 -8.05
C GLY A 128 -16.01 -6.19 -6.70
N ASN A 129 -17.02 -6.41 -5.87
CA ASN A 129 -17.13 -5.88 -4.53
C ASN A 129 -16.74 -6.91 -3.44
N GLY A 130 -16.36 -8.12 -3.83
CA GLY A 130 -15.87 -9.16 -2.93
C GLY A 130 -14.35 -9.28 -2.93
N PHE A 131 -13.80 -9.80 -1.83
CA PHE A 131 -12.42 -10.29 -1.81
C PHE A 131 -12.31 -11.56 -0.97
N ALA A 132 -11.47 -12.48 -1.41
CA ALA A 132 -11.20 -13.75 -0.75
C ALA A 132 -9.77 -13.73 -0.20
N VAL A 133 -9.61 -13.95 1.10
CA VAL A 133 -8.31 -14.09 1.74
C VAL A 133 -8.01 -15.58 1.90
N THR A 134 -6.82 -16.03 1.49
CA THR A 134 -6.38 -17.40 1.72
C THR A 134 -5.43 -17.42 2.91
N PRO A 135 -5.86 -17.82 4.12
CA PRO A 135 -4.98 -17.86 5.26
C PRO A 135 -3.85 -18.86 5.04
N PRO A 136 -2.63 -18.56 5.50
CA PRO A 136 -1.57 -19.54 5.51
C PRO A 136 -1.89 -20.77 6.36
N GLU A 137 -1.29 -21.91 6.03
CA GLU A 137 -1.39 -23.12 6.87
C GLU A 137 -0.98 -22.83 8.32
N GLY A 138 -1.79 -23.32 9.26
CA GLY A 138 -1.59 -23.12 10.70
C GLY A 138 -1.95 -21.73 11.21
N ALA A 139 -2.54 -20.85 10.38
CA ALA A 139 -3.11 -19.62 10.87
C ALA A 139 -4.25 -19.89 11.86
N THR A 140 -4.25 -19.15 12.97
CA THR A 140 -5.31 -19.22 13.99
C THR A 140 -6.21 -17.99 13.97
N GLY A 141 -5.75 -16.92 13.34
CA GLY A 141 -6.49 -15.67 13.18
C GLY A 141 -5.98 -14.85 12.00
N LEU A 142 -6.84 -13.96 11.55
CA LEU A 142 -6.56 -12.96 10.52
C LEU A 142 -6.94 -11.58 11.08
N THR A 143 -6.11 -10.58 10.86
CA THR A 143 -6.41 -9.19 11.20
C THR A 143 -6.25 -8.30 9.98
N LEU A 144 -7.17 -7.37 9.79
CA LEU A 144 -7.03 -6.27 8.84
C LEU A 144 -7.56 -4.98 9.48
N LEU A 145 -7.00 -3.84 9.10
CA LEU A 145 -7.54 -2.54 9.47
C LEU A 145 -8.38 -2.01 8.32
N ALA A 146 -9.51 -1.41 8.64
CA ALA A 146 -10.39 -0.73 7.71
C ALA A 146 -10.71 0.69 8.21
N GLY A 147 -10.93 1.63 7.31
CA GLY A 147 -11.33 2.98 7.69
C GLY A 147 -11.46 3.92 6.49
N THR A 148 -11.93 5.13 6.76
CA THR A 148 -12.20 6.15 5.72
C THR A 148 -11.31 7.38 5.82
N ALA A 149 -10.64 7.59 6.96
CA ALA A 149 -9.73 8.72 7.18
C ALA A 149 -8.28 8.23 7.24
N LEU A 150 -7.42 8.87 6.44
CA LEU A 150 -5.97 8.65 6.46
C LEU A 150 -5.24 9.66 7.37
N VAL A 151 -5.86 10.82 7.60
CA VAL A 151 -5.35 11.90 8.44
C VAL A 151 -6.33 12.18 9.56
N VAL A 152 -5.84 12.14 10.80
CA VAL A 152 -6.62 12.52 12.00
C VAL A 152 -6.64 14.04 12.13
N GLU A 153 -5.47 14.65 11.98
CA GLU A 153 -5.28 16.09 12.15
C GLU A 153 -4.09 16.58 11.30
N SER A 154 -4.08 17.85 10.95
CA SER A 154 -2.90 18.51 10.40
C SER A 154 -2.86 19.97 10.79
N GLU A 155 -1.67 20.48 11.09
CA GLU A 155 -1.48 21.86 11.54
C GLU A 155 -0.17 22.46 11.02
N TRP A 156 -0.17 23.78 10.85
CA TRP A 156 1.03 24.52 10.50
C TRP A 156 1.78 24.93 11.77
N GLU A 157 3.01 24.46 11.90
CA GLU A 157 3.92 24.92 12.96
C GLU A 157 4.49 26.31 12.63
N SER A 158 4.79 26.56 11.34
CA SER A 158 5.40 27.80 10.88
C SER A 158 4.92 28.18 9.48
N SER A 159 5.48 29.23 8.90
CA SER A 159 5.21 29.57 7.51
C SER A 159 5.74 28.51 6.54
N THR A 160 6.61 27.58 6.90
CA THR A 160 7.22 26.64 5.94
C THR A 160 7.05 25.18 6.31
N ARG A 161 6.52 24.91 7.51
CA ARG A 161 6.48 23.57 8.10
C ARG A 161 5.11 23.22 8.64
N MET A 162 4.69 21.99 8.35
CA MET A 162 3.42 21.41 8.77
C MET A 162 3.66 20.07 9.48
N PHE A 163 2.79 19.78 10.45
CA PHE A 163 2.61 18.45 11.02
C PHE A 163 1.36 17.80 10.44
N VAL A 164 1.49 16.55 10.03
CA VAL A 164 0.39 15.66 9.66
C VAL A 164 0.33 14.54 10.68
N TYR A 165 -0.82 14.38 11.33
CA TYR A 165 -1.08 13.33 12.32
C TYR A 165 -1.89 12.22 11.62
N PRO A 166 -1.25 11.13 11.20
CA PRO A 166 -1.92 10.08 10.44
C PRO A 166 -2.72 9.14 11.33
N SER A 167 -3.77 8.56 10.77
CA SER A 167 -4.51 7.47 11.40
C SER A 167 -3.66 6.19 11.44
N LEU A 168 -4.01 5.28 12.35
CA LEU A 168 -3.45 3.93 12.44
C LEU A 168 -3.54 3.21 11.09
N LEU A 169 -4.64 3.43 10.35
CA LEU A 169 -4.82 2.94 9.00
C LEU A 169 -3.70 3.43 8.06
N ALA A 170 -3.51 4.74 7.93
CA ALA A 170 -2.50 5.30 7.03
C ALA A 170 -1.08 4.82 7.36
N ARG A 171 -0.74 4.72 8.66
CA ARG A 171 0.54 4.16 9.14
C ARG A 171 0.74 2.72 8.66
N SER A 172 -0.33 1.93 8.66
CA SER A 172 -0.27 0.49 8.39
C SER A 172 -0.36 0.14 6.90
N LEU A 173 -0.87 1.04 6.06
CA LEU A 173 -1.02 0.76 4.64
C LEU A 173 0.37 0.56 4.00
N ALA A 174 1.29 1.52 4.11
CA ALA A 174 2.50 1.58 3.27
C ALA A 174 3.85 1.34 3.95
N THR A 175 3.85 0.84 5.19
CA THR A 175 5.09 0.52 5.93
C THR A 175 6.02 -0.39 5.12
N GLY A 176 7.24 0.08 4.85
CA GLY A 176 8.26 -0.68 4.13
C GLY A 176 7.99 -0.91 2.64
N ASP A 177 6.98 -0.25 2.05
CA ASP A 177 6.59 -0.40 0.65
C ASP A 177 6.64 0.94 -0.10
N PRO A 178 7.76 1.28 -0.76
CA PRO A 178 7.92 2.53 -1.50
C PRO A 178 6.92 2.72 -2.63
N MET A 179 6.53 1.64 -3.31
CA MET A 179 5.56 1.72 -4.41
C MET A 179 4.17 2.01 -3.87
N GLY A 180 3.80 1.31 -2.80
CA GLY A 180 2.56 1.57 -2.09
C GLY A 180 2.48 2.95 -1.45
N ALA A 181 3.58 3.48 -0.90
CA ALA A 181 3.60 4.82 -0.35
C ALA A 181 3.45 5.89 -1.42
N THR A 182 4.08 5.70 -2.58
CA THR A 182 3.93 6.61 -3.72
C THR A 182 2.49 6.62 -4.24
N ALA A 183 1.84 5.46 -4.27
CA ALA A 183 0.45 5.34 -4.68
C ALA A 183 -0.53 5.99 -3.67
N LEU A 184 -0.24 5.91 -2.37
CA LEU A 184 -1.12 6.39 -1.29
C LEU A 184 -0.91 7.86 -0.94
N ALA A 185 0.29 8.41 -1.12
CA ALA A 185 0.61 9.79 -0.74
C ALA A 185 -0.33 10.85 -1.34
N PRO A 186 -0.80 10.75 -2.60
CA PRO A 186 -1.79 11.66 -3.15
C PRO A 186 -3.11 11.69 -2.37
N ASP A 187 -3.61 10.54 -1.92
CA ASP A 187 -4.87 10.44 -1.17
C ASP A 187 -4.73 11.05 0.23
N VAL A 188 -3.63 10.74 0.92
CA VAL A 188 -3.30 11.37 2.21
C VAL A 188 -3.17 12.89 2.04
N MET A 189 -2.48 13.35 0.99
CA MET A 189 -2.31 14.78 0.71
C MET A 189 -3.63 15.45 0.36
N ALA A 190 -4.57 14.76 -0.30
CA ALA A 190 -5.87 15.30 -0.60
C ALA A 190 -6.65 15.65 0.68
N GLU A 191 -6.59 14.80 1.71
CA GLU A 191 -7.19 15.08 3.02
C GLU A 191 -6.51 16.29 3.70
N VAL A 192 -5.18 16.38 3.66
CA VAL A 192 -4.43 17.54 4.19
C VAL A 192 -4.81 18.83 3.46
N ILE A 193 -4.90 18.81 2.12
CA ILE A 193 -5.30 19.97 1.32
C ILE A 193 -6.75 20.36 1.61
N ALA A 194 -7.64 19.40 1.81
CA ALA A 194 -9.04 19.67 2.16
C ALA A 194 -9.15 20.41 3.51
N ALA A 195 -8.27 20.09 4.46
CA ALA A 195 -8.17 20.80 5.74
C ALA A 195 -7.51 22.19 5.62
N HIS A 196 -6.61 22.39 4.64
CA HIS A 196 -5.83 23.63 4.44
C HIS A 196 -5.93 24.18 3.00
N PRO A 197 -7.14 24.55 2.51
CA PRO A 197 -7.35 24.87 1.10
C PRO A 197 -6.58 26.12 0.64
N ASP A 198 -6.34 27.08 1.53
CA ASP A 198 -5.56 28.30 1.28
C ASP A 198 -4.06 28.02 1.06
N ARG A 199 -3.59 26.81 1.39
CA ARG A 199 -2.19 26.39 1.28
C ARG A 199 -1.94 25.33 0.22
N LYS A 200 -2.95 25.02 -0.59
CA LYS A 200 -2.89 24.00 -1.65
C LYS A 200 -1.62 24.08 -2.49
N ASP A 201 -1.20 25.28 -2.91
CA ASP A 201 -0.04 25.46 -3.79
C ASP A 201 1.28 24.97 -3.19
N ARG A 202 1.40 24.96 -1.86
CA ARG A 202 2.61 24.49 -1.14
C ARG A 202 2.55 23.00 -0.83
N LEU A 203 1.34 22.49 -0.62
CA LEU A 203 1.07 21.09 -0.31
C LEU A 203 1.03 20.21 -1.57
N SER A 204 0.64 20.76 -2.72
CA SER A 204 0.53 20.02 -3.99
C SER A 204 1.87 19.90 -4.74
N THR A 205 2.99 20.26 -4.09
CA THR A 205 4.31 20.18 -4.73
C THR A 205 4.83 18.74 -4.76
N PRO A 206 5.62 18.36 -5.78
CA PRO A 206 6.30 17.06 -5.79
C PRO A 206 7.15 16.81 -4.54
N SER A 207 7.80 17.86 -4.02
CA SER A 207 8.59 17.79 -2.77
C SER A 207 7.73 17.37 -1.57
N ALA A 208 6.58 18.01 -1.37
CA ALA A 208 5.68 17.69 -0.25
C ALA A 208 5.12 16.26 -0.37
N LEU A 209 4.74 15.84 -1.58
CA LEU A 209 4.28 14.47 -1.84
C LEU A 209 5.38 13.42 -1.58
N ASN A 210 6.61 13.66 -2.01
CA ASN A 210 7.72 12.74 -1.79
C ASN A 210 8.16 12.68 -0.32
N GLN A 211 8.07 13.79 0.43
CA GLN A 211 8.27 13.80 1.89
C GLN A 211 7.20 12.95 2.59
N LEU A 212 5.93 13.14 2.22
CA LEU A 212 4.81 12.38 2.77
C LEU A 212 4.93 10.89 2.46
N ALA A 213 5.24 10.54 1.22
CA ALA A 213 5.54 9.15 0.81
C ALA A 213 6.72 8.57 1.62
N CYS A 214 7.76 9.34 1.91
CA CYS A 214 8.87 8.86 2.73
C CYS A 214 8.41 8.48 4.14
N HIS A 215 7.58 9.31 4.78
CA HIS A 215 7.06 9.02 6.12
C HIS A 215 6.17 7.77 6.14
N LEU A 216 5.33 7.60 5.12
CA LEU A 216 4.52 6.40 4.91
C LEU A 216 5.37 5.11 4.84
N VAL A 217 6.56 5.16 4.22
CA VAL A 217 7.47 4.01 4.13
C VAL A 217 8.24 3.78 5.43
N GLY A 218 8.92 4.82 5.90
CA GLY A 218 10.08 4.70 6.79
C GLY A 218 9.88 5.28 8.19
N ALA A 219 8.76 5.98 8.42
CA ALA A 219 8.44 6.56 9.72
C ALA A 219 6.96 6.40 10.14
N PRO A 220 6.33 5.23 9.91
CA PRO A 220 4.90 5.03 10.19
C PRO A 220 4.59 5.16 11.69
N GLU A 221 5.55 4.88 12.57
CA GLU A 221 5.37 4.92 14.03
C GLU A 221 5.52 6.33 14.64
N LYS A 222 5.94 7.34 13.86
CA LYS A 222 6.10 8.70 14.39
C LYS A 222 4.75 9.34 14.64
N GLU A 223 4.53 9.90 15.83
CA GLU A 223 3.29 10.62 16.18
C GLU A 223 2.81 11.55 15.07
N SER A 224 3.72 12.39 14.54
CA SER A 224 3.47 13.22 13.35
C SER A 224 4.53 13.06 12.25
N TRP A 225 4.08 13.34 11.03
CA TRP A 225 4.88 13.45 9.82
C TRP A 225 5.10 14.93 9.50
N ASN A 226 6.36 15.34 9.47
CA ASN A 226 6.72 16.73 9.25
C ASN A 226 6.91 16.96 7.76
N LEU A 227 6.29 17.99 7.21
CA LEU A 227 6.45 18.41 5.83
C LEU A 227 7.13 19.78 5.77
N GLU A 228 8.33 19.83 5.21
CA GLU A 228 9.10 21.04 4.97
C GLU A 228 8.79 21.56 3.56
N THR A 229 7.76 22.39 3.45
CA THR A 229 7.14 22.77 2.15
C THR A 229 8.01 23.65 1.25
N GLU A 230 9.14 24.15 1.74
CA GLU A 230 10.12 24.91 0.96
C GLU A 230 11.37 24.10 0.60
N ARG A 231 11.46 22.83 1.00
CA ARG A 231 12.62 22.02 0.63
C ARG A 231 12.61 21.70 -0.86
N PRO A 232 13.77 21.78 -1.54
CA PRO A 232 13.89 21.28 -2.89
C PRO A 232 13.46 19.82 -2.97
N ASP A 233 12.73 19.45 -4.01
CA ASP A 233 12.39 18.07 -4.26
C ASP A 233 13.66 17.27 -4.58
N LYS A 234 13.85 16.16 -3.88
CA LYS A 234 14.95 15.20 -4.08
C LYS A 234 14.45 13.84 -4.56
N GLY A 235 13.15 13.72 -4.85
CA GLY A 235 12.48 12.45 -5.07
C GLY A 235 12.35 11.62 -3.79
N LEU A 236 11.51 10.57 -3.82
CA LEU A 236 11.32 9.67 -2.68
C LEU A 236 12.64 9.05 -2.19
N VAL A 237 13.50 8.58 -3.11
CA VAL A 237 14.80 7.99 -2.76
C VAL A 237 15.71 9.00 -2.05
N GLY A 238 15.76 10.25 -2.51
CA GLY A 238 16.54 11.30 -1.86
C GLY A 238 16.05 11.58 -0.44
N PHE A 239 14.73 11.69 -0.24
CA PHE A 239 14.17 11.84 1.11
C PHE A 239 14.41 10.62 2.00
N MET A 240 14.34 9.39 1.47
CA MET A 240 14.67 8.19 2.26
C MET A 240 16.13 8.19 2.75
N VAL A 241 17.08 8.62 1.90
CA VAL A 241 18.49 8.81 2.30
C VAL A 241 18.62 9.86 3.41
N ASP A 242 17.85 10.94 3.32
CA ASP A 242 17.82 12.03 4.29
C ASP A 242 16.87 11.78 5.49
N ARG A 243 16.38 10.54 5.66
CA ARG A 243 15.46 10.15 6.76
C ARG A 243 14.19 11.02 6.83
N CYS A 244 13.60 11.24 5.67
CA CYS A 244 12.32 11.89 5.43
C CYS A 244 12.25 13.39 5.75
N ASN A 245 13.40 14.08 5.89
CA ASN A 245 13.47 15.55 5.92
C ASN A 245 14.76 16.10 5.30
#